data_AF-A0A4Q5SXB9-F1
#
_entry.id   AF-A0A4Q5SXB9-F1
#
_cell.length_a   1.000
_cell.length_b   1.000
_cell.length_c   1.000
_cell.angle_alpha   90.00
_cell.angle_beta   90.00
_cell.angle_gamma   90.00
#
_symmetry.space_group_name_H-M   'P 1'
#
loop_
_entity.id
_entity.type
_entity.pdbx_description
1 polymer ?
#
loop_
_entity_poly.entity_id
_entity_poly.type
_entity_poly.pdbx_seq_one_letter_code
_entity_poly.pdbx_strand_id
1 'polypeptide(L)'
;TSSNLITEIIGTFVLVFVIIAFGKTPTELGPLAVALLVVSIGASLGGPTGYAINPARDLGPRIAHFVLPIKDKRDSNWSYSWIPVVGPAIGGILGGLLAAAANYV
;
A
#
# COMPACT_ATOMS: atom_id res chain seq x y z
N THR A 1 -1.54 -16.69 3.89
CA THR A 1 -2.49 -15.71 4.46
C THR A 1 -1.82 -14.80 5.49
N SER A 2 -1.27 -15.33 6.59
CA SER A 2 -0.61 -14.49 7.61
C SER A 2 0.61 -13.74 7.07
N SER A 3 1.47 -14.41 6.29
CA SER A 3 2.63 -13.76 5.66
C SER A 3 2.23 -12.61 4.73
N ASN A 4 1.15 -12.75 3.96
CA ASN A 4 0.64 -11.70 3.08
C ASN A 4 0.16 -10.47 3.86
N LEU A 5 -0.54 -10.69 4.98
CA LEU A 5 -0.96 -9.61 5.87
C LEU A 5 0.27 -8.87 6.42
N ILE A 6 1.27 -9.61 6.91
CA ILE A 6 2.52 -9.03 7.42
C ILE A 6 3.25 -8.23 6.32
N THR A 7 3.31 -8.75 5.09
CA THR A 7 3.91 -8.04 3.95
C THR A 7 3.22 -6.71 3.67
N GLU A 8 1.88 -6.68 3.64
CA GLU A 8 1.13 -5.44 3.43
C GLU A 8 1.29 -4.44 4.58
N ILE A 9 1.39 -4.92 5.83
CA ILE A 9 1.70 -4.08 7.00
C ILE A 9 3.07 -3.44 6.84
N ILE A 10 4.11 -4.24 6.55
CA ILE A 10 5.49 -3.74 6.40
C ILE A 10 5.59 -2.77 5.23
N GLY A 11 5.05 -3.13 4.05
CA GLY A 11 5.11 -2.29 2.87
C GLY A 11 4.44 -0.93 3.08
N THR A 12 3.26 -0.92 3.72
CA THR A 12 2.54 0.33 3.97
C THR A 12 3.15 1.15 5.11
N PHE A 13 3.69 0.48 6.13
CA PHE A 13 4.48 1.15 7.18
C PHE A 13 5.64 1.94 6.56
N VAL A 14 6.44 1.28 5.71
CA VAL A 14 7.56 1.92 5.02
C VAL A 14 7.07 3.07 4.14
N LEU A 15 5.98 2.85 3.39
CA LEU A 15 5.39 3.89 2.54
C LEU A 15 5.03 5.15 3.35
N VAL A 16 4.22 5.01 4.39
CA VAL A 16 3.70 6.15 5.14
C VAL A 16 4.80 6.84 5.94
N PHE A 17 5.62 6.07 6.66
CA PHE A 17 6.71 6.64 7.46
C PHE A 17 7.68 7.47 6.61
N VAL A 18 8.12 6.92 5.46
CA VAL A 18 9.10 7.59 4.60
C VAL A 18 8.49 8.79 3.87
N ILE A 19 7.22 8.72 3.44
CA ILE A 19 6.53 9.88 2.84
C ILE A 19 6.49 11.06 3.84
N ILE A 20 6.14 10.79 5.11
CA ILE A 20 6.11 11.82 6.14
C ILE A 20 7.52 12.36 6.42
N ALA A 21 8.53 11.48 6.50
CA ALA A 21 9.93 11.89 6.66
C ALA A 21 10.42 12.79 5.50
N PHE A 22 9.89 12.57 4.29
CA PHE A 22 10.14 13.39 3.11
C PHE A 22 9.31 14.67 3.05
N GLY A 23 8.48 14.99 4.05
CA GLY A 23 7.55 16.11 4.03
C GLY A 23 8.18 17.50 3.82
N LYS A 24 9.50 17.63 4.00
CA LYS A 24 10.27 18.87 3.76
C LYS A 24 11.03 18.89 2.43
N THR A 25 10.92 17.84 1.62
CA THR A 25 11.52 17.78 0.28
C THR A 25 10.90 18.86 -0.60
N PRO A 26 11.68 19.60 -1.41
CA PRO A 26 11.13 20.58 -2.34
C PRO A 26 10.00 19.98 -3.20
N THR A 27 8.94 20.76 -3.43
CA THR A 27 7.71 20.30 -4.12
C THR A 27 7.97 19.72 -5.51
N GLU A 28 9.04 20.16 -6.18
CA GLU A 28 9.44 19.66 -7.50
C GLU A 28 10.03 18.25 -7.46
N LEU A 29 10.64 17.85 -6.33
CA LEU A 29 11.30 16.54 -6.16
C LEU A 29 10.46 15.56 -5.33
N GLY A 30 9.55 16.05 -4.49
CA GLY A 30 8.68 15.23 -3.64
C GLY A 30 7.99 14.10 -4.41
N PRO A 31 7.28 14.37 -5.53
CA PRO A 31 6.62 13.33 -6.30
C PRO A 31 7.57 12.26 -6.85
N LEU A 32 8.77 12.65 -7.30
CA LEU A 32 9.78 11.70 -7.80
C LEU A 32 10.29 10.81 -6.67
N ALA A 33 10.57 11.38 -5.49
CA ALA A 33 11.00 10.62 -4.32
C ALA A 33 9.95 9.58 -3.91
N VAL A 34 8.67 9.96 -3.90
CA VAL A 34 7.56 9.03 -3.60
C VAL A 34 7.41 7.96 -4.70
N ALA A 35 7.55 8.32 -5.97
CA ALA A 35 7.49 7.35 -7.07
C ALA A 35 8.60 6.30 -6.95
N LEU A 36 9.83 6.74 -6.68
CA LEU A 36 10.98 5.84 -6.46
C LEU A 36 10.78 4.96 -5.23
N LEU A 37 10.21 5.48 -4.15
CA LEU A 37 9.84 4.68 -2.97
C LEU A 37 8.85 3.56 -3.32
N VAL A 38 7.79 3.86 -4.07
CA VAL A 38 6.82 2.85 -4.52
C VAL A 38 7.49 1.80 -5.41
N VAL A 39 8.37 2.20 -6.33
CA VAL A 39 9.16 1.27 -7.16
C VAL A 39 10.04 0.37 -6.29
N SER A 40 10.73 0.92 -5.29
CA SER A 40 11.56 0.15 -4.37
C SER A 40 10.75 -0.86 -3.55
N ILE A 41 9.56 -0.48 -3.07
CA ILE A 41 8.64 -1.40 -2.39
C ILE A 41 8.19 -2.51 -3.34
N GLY A 42 7.81 -2.18 -4.57
CA GLY A 42 7.41 -3.18 -5.56
C GLY A 42 8.53 -4.16 -5.91
N ALA A 43 9.77 -3.66 -6.07
CA ALA A 43 10.93 -4.47 -6.40
C ALA A 43 11.38 -5.40 -5.25
N SER A 44 11.19 -4.98 -3.99
CA SER A 44 11.67 -5.72 -2.81
C SER A 44 10.59 -6.58 -2.13
N LEU A 45 9.35 -6.09 -2.08
CA LEU A 45 8.24 -6.69 -1.33
C LEU A 45 7.04 -7.06 -2.22
N GLY A 46 7.13 -6.86 -3.53
CA GLY A 46 6.02 -7.09 -4.44
C GLY A 46 5.69 -8.55 -4.72
N GLY A 47 6.64 -9.48 -4.56
CA GLY A 47 6.44 -10.89 -4.89
C GLY A 47 5.25 -11.55 -4.17
N PRO A 48 5.13 -11.45 -2.83
CA PRO A 48 4.08 -12.15 -2.09
C PRO A 48 2.65 -11.66 -2.33
N THR A 49 2.45 -10.36 -2.58
CA THR A 49 1.10 -9.74 -2.59
C THR A 49 0.82 -8.79 -3.76
N GLY A 50 1.84 -8.43 -4.54
CA GLY A 50 1.72 -7.38 -5.55
C GLY A 50 1.71 -5.97 -4.97
N TYR A 51 2.20 -5.78 -3.73
CA TYR A 51 2.33 -4.49 -3.03
C TYR A 51 1.06 -3.63 -3.12
N ALA A 52 -0.03 -4.09 -2.53
CA ALA A 52 -1.28 -3.33 -2.59
C ALA A 52 -1.11 -1.96 -1.91
N ILE A 53 -0.55 -1.94 -0.68
CA ILE A 53 -0.09 -0.79 0.12
C ILE A 53 -1.07 0.39 0.27
N ASN A 54 -2.28 0.24 -0.24
CA ASN A 54 -3.32 1.25 -0.34
C ASN A 54 -4.67 0.54 -0.57
N PRO A 55 -5.64 0.66 0.36
CA PRO A 55 -6.93 0.02 0.23
C PRO A 55 -7.71 0.41 -1.03
N ALA A 56 -7.64 1.68 -1.45
CA ALA A 56 -8.33 2.16 -2.65
C ALA A 56 -7.71 1.60 -3.93
N ARG A 57 -6.37 1.41 -3.95
CA ARG A 57 -5.63 0.81 -5.07
C ARG A 57 -6.03 -0.64 -5.33
N ASP A 58 -6.49 -1.36 -4.31
CA ASP A 58 -6.98 -2.73 -4.43
C ASP A 58 -8.50 -2.81 -4.60
N LEU A 59 -9.27 -2.20 -3.68
CA LEU A 59 -10.73 -2.34 -3.65
C LEU A 59 -11.42 -1.72 -4.86
N GLY A 60 -10.96 -0.56 -5.33
CA GLY A 60 -11.56 0.13 -6.47
C GLY A 60 -11.56 -0.75 -7.73
N PRO A 61 -10.38 -1.18 -8.21
CA PRO A 61 -10.28 -2.11 -9.35
C PRO A 61 -11.01 -3.44 -9.11
N ARG A 62 -11.05 -3.94 -7.86
CA ARG A 62 -11.76 -5.19 -7.53
C ARG A 62 -13.27 -5.04 -7.66
N ILE A 63 -13.85 -3.95 -7.17
CA ILE A 63 -15.28 -3.65 -7.31
C ILE A 63 -15.62 -3.48 -8.80
N ALA A 64 -14.79 -2.75 -9.55
CA ALA A 64 -14.98 -2.60 -11.00
C ALA A 64 -14.95 -3.97 -11.70
N HIS A 65 -13.97 -4.82 -11.41
CA HIS A 65 -13.89 -6.18 -11.93
C HIS A 65 -15.12 -7.03 -11.57
N PHE A 66 -15.67 -6.87 -10.36
CA PHE A 66 -16.87 -7.58 -9.92
C PHE A 66 -18.12 -7.15 -10.68
N VAL A 67 -18.33 -5.84 -10.86
CA VAL A 67 -19.56 -5.29 -11.47
C VAL A 67 -19.55 -5.33 -12.99
N LEU A 68 -18.39 -5.10 -13.64
CA LEU A 68 -18.34 -4.97 -15.09
C LEU A 68 -18.58 -6.30 -15.81
N PRO A 69 -19.36 -6.31 -16.92
CA PRO A 69 -19.63 -7.51 -17.70
C PRO A 69 -18.43 -7.86 -18.60
N ILE A 70 -17.39 -8.44 -18.01
CA ILE A 70 -16.19 -8.91 -18.72
C ILE A 70 -16.42 -10.37 -19.11
N LYS A 71 -16.38 -10.66 -20.42
CA LYS A 71 -16.51 -12.02 -20.95
C LYS A 71 -15.41 -12.92 -20.37
N ASP A 72 -15.78 -14.13 -19.95
CA ASP A 72 -14.87 -15.16 -19.42
C ASP A 72 -14.02 -14.71 -18.19
N LYS A 73 -14.50 -13.72 -17.41
CA LYS A 73 -13.79 -13.27 -16.21
C LYS A 73 -13.78 -14.32 -15.11
N ARG A 74 -12.67 -14.39 -14.38
CA ARG A 74 -12.54 -15.20 -13.16
C ARG A 74 -13.31 -14.59 -11.98
N ASP A 75 -13.35 -15.30 -10.85
CA ASP A 75 -13.83 -14.75 -9.59
C ASP A 75 -13.00 -13.53 -9.13
N SER A 76 -13.62 -12.60 -8.40
CA SER A 76 -12.99 -11.36 -7.91
C SER A 76 -12.14 -11.54 -6.66
N ASN A 77 -11.97 -12.78 -6.19
CA ASN A 77 -11.15 -13.18 -5.04
C ASN A 77 -11.53 -12.43 -3.75
N TRP A 78 -12.82 -12.40 -3.44
CA TRP A 78 -13.35 -11.67 -2.27
C TRP A 78 -12.84 -12.22 -0.94
N SER A 79 -12.55 -13.53 -0.84
CA SER A 79 -11.96 -14.13 0.36
C SER A 79 -10.59 -13.56 0.72
N TYR A 80 -9.86 -13.00 -0.25
CA TYR A 80 -8.57 -12.33 -0.04
C TYR A 80 -8.69 -10.81 0.19
N SER A 81 -9.82 -10.20 -0.20
CA SER A 81 -9.98 -8.74 -0.31
C SER A 81 -9.76 -7.94 0.98
N TRP A 82 -9.90 -8.56 2.15
CA TRP A 82 -9.69 -7.89 3.43
C TRP A 82 -8.21 -7.64 3.75
N ILE A 83 -7.28 -8.44 3.21
CA ILE A 83 -5.83 -8.30 3.45
C ILE A 83 -5.29 -6.94 2.95
N PRO A 84 -5.52 -6.54 1.68
CA PRO A 84 -5.07 -5.25 1.16
C PRO A 84 -5.86 -4.05 1.73
N VAL A 85 -6.78 -4.28 2.67
CA VAL A 85 -7.48 -3.23 3.42
C VAL A 85 -6.90 -3.13 4.83
N VAL A 86 -6.94 -4.23 5.58
CA VAL A 86 -6.52 -4.29 6.98
C VAL A 86 -5.00 -4.14 7.11
N GLY A 87 -4.24 -4.81 6.24
CA GLY A 87 -2.78 -4.72 6.25
C GLY A 87 -2.29 -3.28 6.07
N PRO A 88 -2.71 -2.58 5.01
CA PRO A 88 -2.35 -1.18 4.82
C PRO A 88 -2.88 -0.24 5.90
N ALA A 89 -4.08 -0.46 6.43
CA ALA A 89 -4.59 0.36 7.54
C ALA A 89 -3.68 0.26 8.77
N ILE A 90 -3.31 -0.96 9.17
CA ILE A 90 -2.40 -1.19 10.31
C ILE A 90 -1.02 -0.58 10.02
N GLY A 91 -0.43 -0.89 8.86
CA GLY A 91 0.89 -0.40 8.47
C GLY A 91 0.95 1.13 8.44
N GLY A 92 -0.05 1.78 7.84
CA GLY A 92 -0.14 3.23 7.78
C GLY A 92 -0.28 3.90 9.14
N ILE A 93 -1.10 3.34 10.04
CA ILE A 93 -1.23 3.82 11.43
C ILE A 93 0.12 3.72 12.14
N LEU A 94 0.79 2.57 12.07
CA LEU A 94 2.09 2.37 12.71
C LEU A 94 3.15 3.32 12.15
N GLY A 95 3.17 3.53 10.82
CA GLY A 95 4.09 4.44 10.16
C GLY A 95 3.88 5.89 10.58
N GLY A 96 2.63 6.33 10.64
CA GLY A 96 2.27 7.68 11.11
C GLY A 96 2.61 7.89 12.59
N LEU A 97 2.31 6.92 13.46
CA LEU A 97 2.63 6.99 14.89
C LEU A 97 4.14 7.09 15.12
N LEU A 98 4.94 6.27 14.41
CA LEU A 98 6.40 6.36 14.53
C LEU A 98 6.93 7.68 13.98
N ALA A 99 6.39 8.17 12.87
CA ALA A 99 6.80 9.47 12.32
C ALA A 99 6.54 10.62 13.30
N ALA A 100 5.38 10.61 13.98
CA ALA A 100 5.07 11.55 15.05
C ALA A 100 6.05 11.41 16.23
N ALA A 101 6.31 10.18 16.70
CA ALA A 101 7.28 9.94 17.78
C ALA A 101 8.71 10.36 17.41
N ALA A 102 9.07 10.31 16.12
CA ALA A 102 10.36 10.75 15.59
C ALA A 102 10.43 12.27 15.31
N ASN A 103 9.38 13.04 15.61
CA ASN A 103 9.27 14.48 15.35
C ASN A 103 9.37 14.86 13.85
N TYR A 104 8.85 14.00 12.97
CA TYR A 104 8.67 14.36 11.55
C TYR A 104 7.35 15.09 11.28
N VAL A 105 6.43 15.07 12.25
CA VAL A 105 5.15 15.80 12.27
C VAL A 105 5.12 16.72 13.47
#